data_AF-A0A961FC56-F1
#
_entry.id   AF-A0A961FC56-F1
#
_cell.length_a   1.000
_cell.length_b   1.000
_cell.length_c   1.000
_cell.angle_alpha   90.00
_cell.angle_beta   90.00
_cell.angle_gamma   90.00
#
_symmetry.space_group_name_H-M   'P 1'
#
loop_
_entity.id
_entity.type
_entity.pdbx_description
1 polymer ?
#
loop_
_entity_poly.entity_id
_entity_poly.type
_entity_poly.pdbx_seq_one_letter_code
_entity_poly.pdbx_strand_id
1 'polypeptide(L)'
;LEHMKLLDSEEPWSSDAITILQESLAEDKNLEEKLAENFSAFEEYFEIKAHMAFCLAVKLQSRLKKEKDFFILRELLRLEKEEVAELLVEDYLETKSKEIWEDLAEEYQEKCSLIKKTNPCTQCQDLCAWLQGVEIVEKQIKNLPFDPEFEAEENLSERLDYLEGFNVEKALSRRFHSILGRYLRHQLGKSGIEEA
;
A
#
# COMPACT_ATOMS: atom_id res chain seq x y z
N LEU A 1 -10.83 -6.50 -3.79
CA LEU A 1 -9.76 -5.86 -3.00
C LEU A 1 -10.28 -5.53 -1.60
N GLU A 2 -10.33 -6.49 -0.68
CA GLU A 2 -10.72 -6.24 0.72
C GLU A 2 -9.80 -5.24 1.45
N HIS A 3 -8.53 -5.09 1.04
CA HIS A 3 -7.70 -3.98 1.53
C HIS A 3 -8.22 -2.61 1.11
N MET A 4 -8.92 -2.49 -0.01
CA MET A 4 -9.60 -1.25 -0.35
C MET A 4 -10.90 -1.06 0.44
N LYS A 5 -11.57 -2.16 0.85
CA LYS A 5 -12.67 -2.12 1.83
C LYS A 5 -12.18 -1.76 3.24
N LEU A 6 -10.98 -2.19 3.62
CA LEU A 6 -10.30 -1.76 4.86
C LEU A 6 -9.97 -0.26 4.85
N LEU A 7 -10.01 0.37 3.67
CA LEU A 7 -9.77 1.79 3.45
C LEU A 7 -11.04 2.50 2.98
N ASP A 8 -12.22 1.94 3.24
CA ASP A 8 -13.50 2.54 2.84
C ASP A 8 -13.89 3.70 3.77
N SER A 9 -12.96 4.65 3.92
CA SER A 9 -13.22 5.95 4.52
C SER A 9 -13.46 6.95 3.39
N GLU A 10 -14.53 7.73 3.52
CA GLU A 10 -14.84 8.83 2.61
C GLU A 10 -13.81 9.97 2.71
N GLU A 11 -13.11 10.08 3.85
CA GLU A 11 -12.10 11.10 4.07
C GLU A 11 -10.70 10.59 3.67
N PRO A 12 -9.96 11.36 2.86
CA PRO A 12 -8.58 11.06 2.55
C PRO A 12 -7.74 10.98 3.83
N TRP A 13 -6.79 10.06 3.83
CA TRP A 13 -5.74 10.01 4.84
C TRP A 13 -4.65 11.04 4.52
N SER A 14 -3.82 11.37 5.51
CA SER A 14 -2.59 12.11 5.22
C SER A 14 -1.68 11.29 4.30
N SER A 15 -0.96 11.93 3.37
CA SER A 15 0.07 11.30 2.53
C SER A 15 1.23 10.71 3.36
N ASP A 16 1.33 11.12 4.62
CA ASP A 16 2.28 10.66 5.64
C ASP A 16 1.66 9.67 6.63
N ALA A 17 0.46 9.13 6.38
CA ALA A 17 -0.20 8.15 7.23
C ALA A 17 0.75 7.02 7.69
N ILE A 18 1.50 6.50 6.74
CA ILE A 18 2.49 5.46 6.98
C ILE A 18 3.63 5.93 7.91
N THR A 19 4.14 7.15 7.70
CA THR A 19 5.18 7.76 8.55
C THR A 19 4.67 7.97 9.97
N ILE A 20 3.43 8.46 10.11
CA ILE A 20 2.77 8.66 11.41
C ILE A 20 2.73 7.36 12.21
N LEU A 21 2.41 6.23 11.58
CA LEU A 21 2.42 4.94 12.27
C LEU A 21 3.83 4.55 12.74
N GLN A 22 4.86 4.80 11.94
CA GLN A 22 6.24 4.50 12.31
C GLN A 22 6.72 5.35 13.49
N GLU A 23 6.46 6.66 13.45
CA GLU A 23 6.80 7.58 14.54
C GLU A 23 6.04 7.20 15.82
N SER A 24 4.75 6.87 15.70
CA SER A 24 3.94 6.42 16.84
C SER A 24 4.49 5.14 17.48
N LEU A 25 4.95 4.17 16.67
CA LEU A 25 5.56 2.94 17.17
C LEU A 25 6.92 3.18 17.84
N ALA A 26 7.69 4.17 17.37
CA ALA A 26 8.96 4.55 17.98
C ALA A 26 8.79 5.28 19.32
N GLU A 27 7.69 6.02 19.49
CA GLU A 27 7.41 6.81 20.68
C GLU A 27 6.58 6.07 21.75
N ASP A 28 5.66 5.19 21.33
CA ASP A 28 4.77 4.43 22.22
C ASP A 28 5.17 2.94 22.31
N LYS A 29 5.97 2.63 23.33
CA LYS A 29 6.42 1.25 23.64
C LYS A 29 5.25 0.28 23.90
N ASN A 30 4.12 0.76 24.44
CA ASN A 30 2.95 -0.09 24.67
C ASN A 30 2.25 -0.42 23.35
N LEU A 31 2.21 0.53 22.42
CA LEU A 31 1.72 0.29 21.06
C LEU A 31 2.59 -0.74 20.33
N GLU A 32 3.91 -0.57 20.43
CA GLU A 32 4.92 -1.50 19.89
C GLU A 32 4.73 -2.92 20.48
N GLU A 33 4.63 -3.04 21.81
CA GLU A 33 4.43 -4.33 22.49
C GLU A 33 3.12 -5.00 22.08
N LYS A 34 2.00 -4.26 22.02
CA LYS A 34 0.72 -4.82 21.54
C LYS A 34 0.79 -5.28 20.10
N LEU A 35 1.49 -4.54 19.24
CA LEU A 35 1.68 -4.93 17.85
C LEU A 35 2.58 -6.18 17.76
N ALA A 36 3.60 -6.29 18.63
CA ALA A 36 4.44 -7.47 18.77
C ALA A 36 3.68 -8.71 19.24
N GLU A 37 2.82 -8.58 20.23
CA GLU A 37 1.98 -9.67 20.69
C GLU A 37 1.07 -10.16 19.57
N ASN A 38 0.40 -9.23 18.88
CA ASN A 38 -0.45 -9.53 17.74
C ASN A 38 0.30 -10.31 16.67
N PHE A 39 1.55 -9.94 16.35
CA PHE A 39 2.34 -10.61 15.31
C PHE A 39 3.10 -11.84 15.78
N SER A 40 3.44 -11.97 17.06
CA SER A 40 4.09 -13.17 17.61
C SER A 40 3.21 -14.43 17.49
N ALA A 41 1.89 -14.23 17.38
CA ALA A 41 0.92 -15.29 17.14
C ALA A 41 0.83 -15.72 15.66
N PHE A 42 1.60 -15.11 14.75
CA PHE A 42 1.57 -15.44 13.34
C PHE A 42 2.61 -16.49 12.98
N GLU A 43 2.13 -17.63 12.48
CA GLU A 43 2.94 -18.58 11.72
C GLU A 43 3.02 -18.21 10.21
N GLU A 44 2.39 -17.09 9.82
CA GLU A 44 2.26 -16.66 8.42
C GLU A 44 3.54 -16.03 7.86
N TYR A 45 3.74 -16.15 6.54
CA TYR A 45 4.90 -15.59 5.85
C TYR A 45 4.69 -14.15 5.39
N PHE A 46 5.74 -13.33 5.51
CA PHE A 46 5.77 -12.02 4.88
C PHE A 46 5.85 -12.18 3.37
N GLU A 47 4.84 -11.65 2.68
CA GLU A 47 4.70 -11.74 1.24
C GLU A 47 4.82 -10.33 0.65
N ILE A 48 5.94 -10.06 -0.05
CA ILE A 48 6.22 -8.72 -0.56
C ILE A 48 5.12 -8.19 -1.48
N LYS A 49 4.51 -9.07 -2.28
CA LYS A 49 3.42 -8.73 -3.18
C LYS A 49 2.18 -8.26 -2.43
N ALA A 50 1.86 -8.90 -1.30
CA ALA A 50 0.77 -8.47 -0.43
C ALA A 50 1.07 -7.13 0.25
N HIS A 51 2.31 -6.93 0.68
CA HIS A 51 2.72 -5.67 1.29
C HIS A 51 2.72 -4.51 0.29
N MET A 52 3.15 -4.75 -0.95
CA MET A 52 3.02 -3.78 -2.03
C MET A 52 1.56 -3.41 -2.31
N ALA A 53 0.65 -4.39 -2.30
CA ALA A 53 -0.78 -4.11 -2.45
C ALA A 53 -1.32 -3.27 -1.29
N PHE A 54 -0.88 -3.54 -0.05
CA PHE A 54 -1.21 -2.74 1.11
C PHE A 54 -0.70 -1.30 1.00
N CYS A 55 0.57 -1.09 0.66
CA CYS A 55 1.15 0.24 0.48
C CYS A 55 0.41 1.04 -0.60
N LEU A 56 0.03 0.39 -1.71
CA LEU A 56 -0.72 1.03 -2.80
C LEU A 56 -2.08 1.47 -2.30
N ALA A 57 -2.77 0.58 -1.59
CA ALA A 57 -4.07 0.88 -1.02
C ALA A 57 -3.97 2.09 -0.07
N VAL A 58 -2.98 2.13 0.83
CA VAL A 58 -2.78 3.27 1.76
C VAL A 58 -2.51 4.57 1.01
N LYS A 59 -1.73 4.54 -0.07
CA LYS A 59 -1.48 5.73 -0.92
C LYS A 59 -2.71 6.19 -1.69
N LEU A 60 -3.50 5.27 -2.21
CA LEU A 60 -4.79 5.61 -2.81
C LEU A 60 -5.76 6.19 -1.78
N GLN A 61 -5.62 5.82 -0.51
CA GLN A 61 -6.46 6.38 0.55
C GLN A 61 -6.09 7.81 0.93
N SER A 62 -4.89 8.30 0.61
CA SER A 62 -4.58 9.73 0.74
C SER A 62 -5.11 10.60 -0.41
N ARG A 63 -5.82 10.00 -1.36
CA ARG A 63 -6.40 10.68 -2.52
C ARG A 63 -7.88 10.97 -2.31
N LEU A 64 -8.41 11.93 -3.06
CA LEU A 64 -9.85 12.20 -3.10
C LEU A 64 -10.59 10.95 -3.62
N LYS A 65 -11.82 10.74 -3.17
CA LYS A 65 -12.62 9.57 -3.57
C LYS A 65 -12.66 9.38 -5.10
N LYS A 66 -12.86 10.47 -5.86
CA LYS A 66 -12.90 10.42 -7.33
C LYS A 66 -11.55 10.03 -7.95
N GLU A 67 -10.43 10.43 -7.36
CA GLU A 67 -9.07 10.08 -7.82
C GLU A 67 -8.83 8.60 -7.59
N LYS A 68 -9.17 8.12 -6.38
CA LYS A 68 -9.11 6.72 -6.00
C LYS A 68 -9.98 5.86 -6.92
N ASP A 69 -11.24 6.23 -7.13
CA ASP A 69 -12.18 5.49 -7.99
C ASP A 69 -11.67 5.43 -9.44
N PHE A 70 -11.18 6.57 -9.98
CA PHE A 70 -10.57 6.61 -11.31
C PHE A 70 -9.41 5.60 -11.42
N PHE A 71 -8.47 5.66 -10.49
CA PHE A 71 -7.30 4.80 -10.49
C PHE A 71 -7.70 3.32 -10.40
N ILE A 72 -8.64 2.95 -9.53
CA ILE A 72 -9.11 1.56 -9.42
C ILE A 72 -9.69 1.09 -10.75
N LEU A 73 -10.63 1.86 -11.30
CA LEU A 73 -11.38 1.46 -12.49
C LEU A 73 -10.46 1.36 -13.71
N ARG A 74 -9.61 2.36 -13.92
CA ARG A 74 -8.75 2.42 -15.10
C ARG A 74 -7.52 1.53 -14.97
N GLU A 75 -6.88 1.49 -13.81
CA GLU A 75 -5.50 0.99 -13.69
C GLU A 75 -5.46 -0.39 -13.05
N LEU A 76 -6.30 -0.65 -12.05
CA LEU A 76 -6.39 -1.96 -11.40
C LEU A 76 -7.38 -2.90 -12.08
N LEU A 77 -8.49 -2.36 -12.61
CA LEU A 77 -9.51 -3.14 -13.31
C LEU A 77 -9.37 -3.08 -14.84
N ARG A 78 -8.46 -2.23 -15.36
CA ARG A 78 -8.19 -2.08 -16.80
C ARG A 78 -9.44 -1.83 -17.63
N LEU A 79 -10.41 -1.09 -17.09
CA LEU A 79 -11.60 -0.69 -17.84
C LEU A 79 -11.25 0.35 -18.90
N GLU A 80 -11.95 0.31 -20.03
CA GLU A 80 -11.76 1.28 -21.11
C GLU A 80 -12.23 2.69 -20.72
N LYS A 81 -11.70 3.72 -21.40
CA LYS A 81 -12.01 5.13 -21.06
C LYS A 81 -13.51 5.39 -21.06
N GLU A 82 -14.22 4.79 -22.01
CA GLU A 82 -15.67 4.89 -22.17
C GLU A 82 -16.40 4.25 -20.99
N GLU A 83 -15.96 3.08 -20.53
CA GLU A 83 -16.55 2.39 -19.36
C GLU A 83 -16.32 3.17 -18.06
N VAL A 84 -15.14 3.80 -17.93
CA VAL A 84 -14.84 4.67 -16.78
C VAL A 84 -15.68 5.95 -16.83
N ALA A 85 -15.91 6.54 -18.00
CA ALA A 85 -16.74 7.74 -18.19
C ALA A 85 -18.24 7.50 -17.93
N GLU A 86 -18.72 6.25 -18.04
CA GLU A 86 -20.08 5.91 -17.62
C GLU A 86 -20.22 5.91 -16.07
N LEU A 87 -19.12 5.67 -15.36
CA LEU A 87 -19.08 5.58 -13.90
C LEU A 87 -18.63 6.89 -13.22
N LEU A 88 -17.86 7.72 -13.93
CA LEU A 88 -17.28 8.98 -13.46
C LEU A 88 -17.61 10.13 -14.42
N VAL A 89 -17.77 11.35 -13.90
CA VAL A 89 -18.09 12.53 -14.73
C VAL A 89 -16.94 12.84 -15.70
N GLU A 90 -17.24 12.97 -16.99
CA GLU A 90 -16.29 13.08 -18.12
C GLU A 90 -15.21 14.17 -17.97
N ASP A 91 -15.58 15.37 -17.50
CA ASP A 91 -14.66 16.51 -17.26
C ASP A 91 -13.53 16.19 -16.27
N TYR A 92 -13.72 15.15 -15.45
CA TYR A 92 -12.71 14.71 -14.49
C TYR A 92 -11.56 13.93 -15.15
N LEU A 93 -11.80 13.28 -16.28
CA LEU A 93 -10.93 12.23 -16.80
C LEU A 93 -9.72 12.75 -17.59
N GLU A 94 -9.83 13.89 -18.27
CA GLU A 94 -8.77 14.33 -19.19
C GLU A 94 -7.60 15.05 -18.51
N THR A 95 -7.87 15.87 -17.50
CA THR A 95 -6.80 16.66 -16.86
C THR A 95 -6.28 16.01 -15.58
N LYS A 96 -7.15 15.33 -14.81
CA LYS A 96 -6.75 14.79 -13.50
C LYS A 96 -6.05 13.44 -13.57
N SER A 97 -6.31 12.63 -14.60
CA SER A 97 -5.71 11.30 -14.71
C SER A 97 -4.18 11.35 -14.75
N LYS A 98 -3.64 12.25 -15.60
CA LYS A 98 -2.20 12.44 -15.74
C LYS A 98 -1.55 12.96 -14.45
N GLU A 99 -2.13 13.98 -13.83
CA GLU A 99 -1.64 14.56 -12.57
C GLU A 99 -1.63 13.51 -11.44
N ILE A 100 -2.71 12.73 -11.30
CA ILE A 100 -2.79 11.66 -10.29
C ILE A 100 -1.71 10.60 -10.52
N TRP A 101 -1.45 10.26 -11.78
CA TRP A 101 -0.46 9.26 -12.15
C TRP A 101 0.96 9.73 -11.84
N GLU A 102 1.31 10.94 -12.28
CA GLU A 102 2.60 11.57 -12.00
C GLU A 102 2.84 11.68 -10.48
N ASP A 103 1.87 12.20 -9.73
CA ASP A 103 1.99 12.32 -8.27
C ASP A 103 2.16 10.95 -7.59
N LEU A 104 1.35 9.95 -7.98
CA LEU A 104 1.41 8.64 -7.35
C LEU A 104 2.74 7.95 -7.69
N ALA A 105 3.19 8.09 -8.94
CA ALA A 105 4.45 7.57 -9.41
C ALA A 105 5.61 8.13 -8.58
N GLU A 106 5.66 9.45 -8.39
CA GLU A 106 6.66 10.11 -7.54
C GLU A 106 6.58 9.65 -6.07
N GLU A 107 5.39 9.64 -5.47
CA GLU A 107 5.23 9.20 -4.08
C GLU A 107 5.67 7.74 -3.87
N TYR A 108 5.31 6.86 -4.81
CA TYR A 108 5.73 5.46 -4.79
C TYR A 108 7.22 5.34 -5.10
N GLN A 109 7.80 6.23 -5.91
CA GLN A 109 9.24 6.26 -6.20
C GLN A 109 10.06 6.63 -4.97
N GLU A 110 9.62 7.66 -4.25
CA GLU A 110 10.34 8.20 -3.11
C GLU A 110 10.18 7.33 -1.85
N LYS A 111 8.95 6.90 -1.54
CA LYS A 111 8.62 6.24 -0.27
C LYS A 111 8.72 4.71 -0.35
N CYS A 112 8.68 4.11 -1.53
CA CYS A 112 8.91 2.66 -1.69
C CYS A 112 10.34 2.41 -2.19
N SER A 113 11.30 2.23 -1.27
CA SER A 113 12.70 2.01 -1.67
C SER A 113 12.96 0.66 -2.36
N LEU A 114 11.94 -0.17 -2.60
CA LEU A 114 12.05 -1.35 -3.48
C LEU A 114 12.63 -1.01 -4.86
N ILE A 115 12.45 0.22 -5.33
CA ILE A 115 13.04 0.70 -6.57
C ILE A 115 14.51 1.05 -6.40
N LYS A 116 14.91 1.59 -5.25
CA LYS A 116 16.31 1.95 -5.01
C LYS A 116 17.07 0.64 -4.77
N LYS A 117 17.79 0.15 -5.81
CA LYS A 117 18.54 -1.14 -5.89
C LYS A 117 19.31 -1.53 -4.63
N THR A 118 19.61 -0.59 -3.74
CA THR A 118 20.46 -0.80 -2.59
C THR A 118 19.76 -1.44 -1.39
N ASN A 119 18.46 -1.18 -1.12
CA ASN A 119 17.80 -1.72 0.09
C ASN A 119 16.27 -1.82 -0.02
N PRO A 120 15.64 -2.85 0.62
CA PRO A 120 14.19 -2.88 0.83
C PRO A 120 13.67 -1.59 1.46
N CYS A 121 12.40 -1.25 1.21
CA CYS A 121 11.74 -0.15 1.94
C CYS A 121 11.98 -0.35 3.43
N THR A 122 12.35 0.70 4.18
CA THR A 122 12.67 0.57 5.62
C THR A 122 11.56 -0.18 6.35
N GLN A 123 10.31 0.09 5.97
CA GLN A 123 9.15 -0.64 6.48
C GLN A 123 9.16 -2.13 6.11
N CYS A 124 9.42 -2.46 4.84
CA CYS A 124 9.53 -3.82 4.34
C CYS A 124 10.67 -4.56 5.06
N GLN A 125 11.78 -3.86 5.29
CA GLN A 125 12.96 -4.37 5.99
C GLN A 125 12.67 -4.61 7.46
N ASP A 126 12.13 -3.62 8.16
CA ASP A 126 11.82 -3.67 9.60
C ASP A 126 10.73 -4.72 9.88
N LEU A 127 9.66 -4.73 9.07
CA LEU A 127 8.58 -5.70 9.19
C LEU A 127 9.06 -7.11 8.87
N CYS A 128 9.96 -7.29 7.89
CA CYS A 128 10.53 -8.62 7.62
C CYS A 128 11.55 -9.04 8.67
N ALA A 129 12.40 -8.14 9.14
CA ALA A 129 13.33 -8.41 10.23
C ALA A 129 12.56 -8.93 11.45
N TRP A 130 11.41 -8.32 11.72
CA TRP A 130 10.55 -8.69 12.83
C TRP A 130 9.89 -10.05 12.65
N LEU A 131 9.38 -10.35 11.46
CA LEU A 131 8.62 -11.58 11.23
C LEU A 131 9.51 -12.79 10.94
N GLN A 132 10.49 -12.65 10.04
CA GLN A 132 11.13 -13.80 9.39
C GLN A 132 12.63 -13.64 9.06
N GLY A 133 13.22 -12.48 9.33
CA GLY A 133 14.62 -12.16 9.00
C GLY A 133 14.78 -11.42 7.68
N VAL A 134 15.68 -10.43 7.65
CA VAL A 134 15.86 -9.48 6.52
C VAL A 134 16.23 -10.18 5.21
N GLU A 135 16.98 -11.28 5.26
CA GLU A 135 17.48 -12.00 4.09
C GLU A 135 16.35 -12.55 3.22
N ILE A 136 15.19 -12.87 3.80
CA ILE A 136 14.02 -13.39 3.07
C ILE A 136 13.45 -12.29 2.16
N VAL A 137 13.28 -11.07 2.68
CA VAL A 137 12.78 -9.96 1.86
C VAL A 137 13.78 -9.54 0.80
N GLU A 138 15.08 -9.46 1.12
CA GLU A 138 16.10 -9.18 0.11
C GLU A 138 16.06 -10.19 -1.05
N LYS A 139 15.84 -11.47 -0.74
CA LYS A 139 15.69 -12.51 -1.76
C LYS A 139 14.42 -12.33 -2.59
N GLN A 140 13.29 -11.98 -1.99
CA GLN A 140 12.06 -11.70 -2.73
C GLN A 140 12.25 -10.50 -3.66
N ILE A 141 12.95 -9.46 -3.20
CA ILE A 141 13.20 -8.23 -3.97
C ILE A 141 14.08 -8.44 -5.18
N LYS A 142 15.14 -9.25 -5.06
CA LYS A 142 16.03 -9.58 -6.18
C LYS A 142 15.31 -10.21 -7.37
N ASN A 143 14.10 -10.74 -7.17
CA ASN A 143 13.29 -11.35 -8.20
C ASN A 143 12.15 -10.45 -8.70
N LEU A 144 12.08 -9.19 -8.26
CA LEU A 144 11.08 -8.22 -8.71
C LEU A 144 11.49 -7.59 -10.05
N PRO A 145 10.54 -7.24 -10.92
CA PRO A 145 10.80 -6.63 -12.23
C PRO A 145 11.02 -5.10 -12.16
N PHE A 146 11.50 -4.55 -11.04
CA PHE A 146 11.64 -3.10 -10.85
C PHE A 146 13.08 -2.67 -11.06
N ASP A 147 13.31 -1.55 -11.77
CA ASP A 147 14.64 -0.99 -11.99
C ASP A 147 14.72 0.46 -11.47
N PRO A 148 15.71 0.82 -10.62
CA PRO A 148 15.95 2.21 -10.22
C PRO A 148 16.23 3.15 -11.37
N GLU A 149 16.68 2.64 -12.51
CA GLU A 149 16.95 3.43 -13.70
C GLU A 149 15.65 3.73 -14.49
N PHE A 150 14.55 3.03 -14.20
CA PHE A 150 13.25 3.37 -14.77
C PHE A 150 12.71 4.66 -14.16
N GLU A 151 12.04 5.44 -15.01
CA GLU A 151 11.31 6.62 -14.57
C GLU A 151 10.20 6.23 -13.58
N ALA A 152 9.75 7.20 -12.78
CA ALA A 152 8.76 6.94 -11.74
C ALA A 152 7.48 6.28 -12.29
N GLU A 153 7.01 6.74 -13.45
CA GLU A 153 5.80 6.21 -14.11
C GLU A 153 5.99 4.77 -14.60
N GLU A 154 7.15 4.46 -15.18
CA GLU A 154 7.50 3.11 -15.63
C GLU A 154 7.54 2.15 -14.43
N ASN A 155 8.18 2.57 -13.34
CA ASN A 155 8.21 1.81 -12.09
C ASN A 155 6.82 1.67 -11.44
N LEU A 156 5.91 2.62 -11.62
CA LEU A 156 4.52 2.46 -11.16
C LEU A 156 3.79 1.44 -12.03
N SER A 157 3.94 1.50 -13.35
CA SER A 157 3.35 0.56 -14.31
C SER A 157 3.77 -0.89 -14.00
N GLU A 158 5.07 -1.15 -13.88
CA GLU A 158 5.60 -2.50 -13.57
C GLU A 158 5.02 -3.06 -12.27
N ARG A 159 4.73 -2.21 -11.29
CA ARG A 159 4.14 -2.66 -10.02
C ARG A 159 2.68 -3.00 -10.16
N LEU A 160 1.93 -2.23 -10.94
CA LEU A 160 0.53 -2.52 -11.18
C LEU A 160 0.39 -3.84 -11.96
N ASP A 161 1.27 -4.06 -12.93
CA ASP A 161 1.39 -5.33 -13.64
C ASP A 161 1.79 -6.47 -12.69
N TYR A 162 2.76 -6.21 -11.81
CA TYR A 162 3.14 -7.19 -10.78
C TYR A 162 1.98 -7.50 -9.82
N LEU A 163 1.11 -6.53 -9.52
CA LEU A 163 -0.07 -6.71 -8.66
C LEU A 163 -1.29 -7.25 -9.41
N GLU A 164 -1.23 -7.35 -10.73
CA GLU A 164 -2.35 -7.80 -11.55
C GLU A 164 -2.83 -9.20 -11.11
N GLY A 165 -4.16 -9.35 -10.99
CA GLY A 165 -4.80 -10.60 -10.61
C GLY A 165 -4.48 -11.06 -9.18
N PHE A 166 -3.74 -10.28 -8.40
CA PHE A 166 -3.37 -10.66 -7.04
C PHE A 166 -4.59 -10.62 -6.11
N ASN A 167 -4.95 -11.79 -5.58
CA ASN A 167 -6.02 -11.88 -4.60
C ASN A 167 -5.48 -11.72 -3.18
N VAL A 168 -5.55 -10.49 -2.67
CA VAL A 168 -5.06 -10.18 -1.33
C VAL A 168 -5.82 -10.92 -0.22
N GLU A 169 -7.06 -11.34 -0.44
CA GLU A 169 -7.85 -12.12 0.54
C GLU A 169 -7.29 -13.52 0.74
N LYS A 170 -6.50 -13.99 -0.23
CA LYS A 170 -5.80 -15.28 -0.18
C LYS A 170 -4.31 -15.14 0.11
N ALA A 171 -3.82 -13.90 0.29
CA ALA A 171 -2.43 -13.65 0.61
C ALA A 171 -2.07 -14.31 1.95
N LEU A 172 -0.85 -14.83 2.04
CA LEU A 172 -0.37 -15.47 3.27
C LEU A 172 -0.30 -14.47 4.41
N SER A 173 0.03 -13.21 4.12
CA SER A 173 0.15 -12.12 5.10
C SER A 173 -1.11 -11.24 5.20
N ARG A 174 -2.29 -11.70 4.76
CA ARG A 174 -3.52 -10.87 4.76
C ARG A 174 -3.90 -10.33 6.15
N ARG A 175 -3.75 -11.17 7.18
CA ARG A 175 -4.16 -10.85 8.56
C ARG A 175 -3.20 -9.82 9.15
N PHE A 176 -1.91 -9.95 8.82
CA PHE A 176 -0.88 -8.98 9.17
C PHE A 176 -1.23 -7.57 8.66
N HIS A 177 -1.54 -7.44 7.36
CA HIS A 177 -1.90 -6.16 6.76
C HIS A 177 -3.24 -5.61 7.29
N SER A 178 -4.18 -6.48 7.66
CA SER A 178 -5.43 -6.08 8.32
C SER A 178 -5.19 -5.47 9.71
N ILE A 179 -4.26 -6.03 10.49
CA ILE A 179 -3.83 -5.47 11.78
C ILE A 179 -3.15 -4.11 11.57
N LEU A 180 -2.17 -4.02 10.66
CA LEU A 180 -1.52 -2.74 10.34
C LEU A 180 -2.55 -1.67 9.94
N GLY A 181 -3.52 -2.02 9.10
CA GLY A 181 -4.59 -1.10 8.71
C GLY A 181 -5.45 -0.63 9.90
N ARG A 182 -5.71 -1.49 10.88
CA ARG A 182 -6.43 -1.12 12.12
C ARG A 182 -5.63 -0.13 12.96
N TYR A 183 -4.35 -0.42 13.19
CA TYR A 183 -3.46 0.47 13.94
C TYR A 183 -3.31 1.83 13.27
N LEU A 184 -3.15 1.82 11.95
CA LEU A 184 -3.05 3.04 11.17
C LEU A 184 -4.32 3.90 11.29
N ARG A 185 -5.51 3.31 11.17
CA ARG A 185 -6.77 4.03 11.40
C ARG A 185 -6.88 4.61 12.80
N HIS A 186 -6.43 3.87 13.81
CA HIS A 186 -6.42 4.33 15.20
C HIS A 186 -5.51 5.56 15.37
N GLN A 187 -4.28 5.51 14.86
CA GLN A 187 -3.33 6.63 14.95
C GLN A 187 -3.80 7.88 14.19
N LEU A 188 -4.54 7.69 13.10
CA LEU A 188 -5.15 8.80 12.35
C LEU A 188 -6.42 9.35 13.02
N GLY A 189 -6.82 8.85 14.19
CA GLY A 189 -8.05 9.25 14.86
C GLY A 189 -9.34 8.86 14.10
N LYS A 190 -9.24 7.96 13.12
CA LYS A 190 -10.34 7.52 12.25
C LYS A 190 -11.10 6.32 12.85
N SER A 191 -11.21 6.26 14.17
CA SER A 191 -11.57 5.09 14.98
C SER A 191 -12.70 4.21 14.41
N GLY A 192 -12.43 2.91 14.42
CA GLY A 192 -13.41 1.84 14.31
C GLY A 192 -12.74 0.54 14.75
N ILE A 193 -12.39 0.42 16.03
CA ILE A 193 -12.12 -0.88 16.64
C ILE A 193 -13.35 -1.19 17.48
N GLU A 194 -14.32 -1.88 16.88
CA GLU A 194 -14.99 -2.91 17.67
C GLU A 194 -13.98 -4.04 17.77
N GLU A 195 -13.59 -4.35 19.01
CA GLU A 195 -12.73 -5.48 19.33
C GLU A 195 -13.38 -6.76 18.78
N ALA A 196 -12.62 -7.53 17.99
CA ALA A 196 -13.05 -8.85 17.52
C ALA A 196 -12.60 -9.92 18.51
#